data_AF-A0AAV4ICU4-F1
#
_entry.id   AF-A0AAV4ICU4-F1
#
_cell.length_a   1.000
_cell.length_b   1.000
_cell.length_c   1.000
_cell.angle_alpha   90.00
_cell.angle_beta   90.00
_cell.angle_gamma   90.00
#
_symmetry.space_group_name_H-M   'P 1'
#
loop_
_entity.id
_entity.type
_entity.pdbx_description
1 polymer ?
#
loop_
_entity_poly.entity_id
_entity_poly.type
_entity_poly.pdbx_seq_one_letter_code
_entity_poly.pdbx_strand_id
1 'polypeptide(L)'
;MYKNIEEITGKKACSSTGCLKAKNGDIIIDKERNLERWAEYIEELFNDNRKEYDVMKRNFAGPPILKDEVRAVIRKMKSGKATGPDKISVELIEALEDYGIEKTTNLLNEICI
;
A
#
# COMPACT_ATOMS: atom_id res chain seq x y z
N MET A 1 -28.14 -13.13 39.95
CA MET A 1 -27.10 -12.16 40.36
C MET A 1 -26.21 -11.89 39.16
N TYR A 2 -26.39 -10.75 38.50
CA TYR A 2 -25.49 -10.35 37.41
C TYR A 2 -24.27 -9.67 38.05
N LYS A 3 -23.08 -10.24 37.85
CA LYS A 3 -21.82 -9.61 38.26
C LYS A 3 -21.63 -8.33 37.45
N ASN A 4 -21.13 -7.28 38.08
CA ASN A 4 -20.94 -5.99 37.43
C ASN A 4 -19.99 -6.15 36.22
N ILE A 5 -20.33 -5.51 35.10
CA ILE A 5 -19.55 -5.58 33.86
C ILE A 5 -18.10 -5.13 34.08
N GLU A 6 -17.84 -4.26 35.07
CA GLU A 6 -16.50 -3.85 35.51
C GLU A 6 -15.66 -5.00 36.10
N GLU A 7 -16.25 -5.89 36.90
CA GLU A 7 -15.55 -7.07 37.46
C GLU A 7 -15.18 -8.07 36.37
N ILE A 8 -16.02 -8.21 35.34
CA ILE A 8 -15.81 -9.15 34.23
C ILE A 8 -14.78 -8.59 33.23
N THR A 9 -14.75 -7.27 33.04
CA THR A 9 -13.92 -6.67 32.00
C THR A 9 -12.50 -6.35 32.44
N GLY A 10 -12.17 -6.29 33.74
CA GLY A 10 -10.79 -6.26 34.24
C GLY A 10 -9.86 -5.20 33.60
N LYS A 11 -10.43 -4.19 32.94
CA LYS A 11 -9.66 -3.22 32.15
C LYS A 11 -9.18 -2.14 33.10
N LYS A 12 -8.01 -2.35 33.69
CA LYS A 12 -7.18 -1.23 34.16
C LYS A 12 -6.81 -0.43 32.91
N ALA A 13 -7.57 0.62 32.64
CA ALA A 13 -7.32 1.50 31.51
C ALA A 13 -5.96 2.18 31.72
N CYS A 14 -5.14 2.15 30.68
CA CYS A 14 -3.88 2.84 30.62
C CYS A 14 -4.17 4.34 30.46
N SER A 15 -4.40 5.03 31.57
CA SER A 15 -4.95 6.40 31.56
C SER A 15 -3.89 7.50 31.40
N SER A 16 -2.60 7.17 31.44
CA SER A 16 -1.51 8.16 31.39
C SER A 16 -0.72 8.08 30.08
N THR A 17 -0.40 9.23 29.50
CA THR A 17 0.52 9.33 28.37
C THR A 17 1.85 8.63 28.70
N GLY A 18 2.22 7.63 27.91
CA GLY A 18 3.45 6.85 28.10
C GLY A 18 3.28 5.53 28.84
N CYS A 19 2.05 5.06 29.05
CA CYS A 19 1.83 3.68 29.50
C CYS A 19 1.48 2.77 28.30
N LEU A 20 2.03 1.56 28.29
CA LEU A 20 1.87 0.56 27.25
C LEU A 20 1.46 -0.77 27.87
N LYS A 21 0.79 -1.64 27.12
CA LYS A 21 0.42 -2.97 27.60
C LYS A 21 1.44 -4.01 27.15
N ALA A 22 2.04 -4.69 28.12
CA ALA A 22 2.88 -5.86 27.90
C ALA A 22 2.06 -7.00 27.30
N LYS A 23 2.74 -7.96 26.66
CA LYS A 23 2.12 -9.13 26.03
C LYS A 23 1.35 -10.02 27.01
N ASN A 24 1.84 -10.14 28.24
CA ASN A 24 1.19 -10.86 29.34
C ASN A 24 -0.01 -10.11 29.95
N GLY A 25 -0.28 -8.88 29.49
CA GLY A 25 -1.39 -8.05 29.94
C GLY A 25 -1.08 -7.01 31.01
N ASP A 26 0.16 -6.96 31.50
CA ASP A 26 0.61 -5.97 32.48
C ASP A 26 0.78 -4.57 31.87
N ILE A 27 0.75 -3.54 32.71
CA ILE A 27 0.96 -2.15 32.28
C ILE A 27 2.44 -1.80 32.48
N ILE A 28 3.10 -1.42 31.39
CA ILE A 28 4.45 -0.88 31.34
C ILE A 28 4.35 0.64 31.40
N ILE A 29 5.08 1.26 32.31
CA ILE A 29 5.17 2.72 32.46
C ILE A 29 6.60 3.20 32.18
N ASP A 30 7.57 2.28 32.26
CA ASP A 30 8.97 2.54 32.02
C ASP A 30 9.26 2.77 30.52
N LYS A 31 10.07 3.79 30.22
CA LYS A 31 10.33 4.22 28.84
C LYS A 31 11.18 3.21 28.05
N GLU A 32 12.17 2.60 28.69
CA GLU A 32 13.06 1.63 28.05
C GLU A 32 12.27 0.37 27.69
N ARG A 33 11.48 -0.14 28.64
CA ARG A 33 10.56 -1.26 28.41
C ARG A 33 9.46 -0.97 27.40
N ASN A 34 9.00 0.27 27.31
CA ASN A 34 8.07 0.67 26.26
C ASN A 34 8.70 0.53 24.88
N LEU A 35 9.94 0.99 24.70
CA LEU A 35 10.66 0.87 23.43
C LEU A 35 10.87 -0.61 23.04
N GLU A 36 11.27 -1.45 24.00
CA GLU A 36 11.41 -2.90 23.80
C GLU A 36 10.08 -3.54 23.35
N ARG A 37 8.98 -3.23 24.03
CA ARG A 37 7.65 -3.76 23.68
C ARG A 37 7.14 -3.23 22.33
N TRP A 38 7.50 -2.01 21.94
CA TRP A 38 7.25 -1.47 20.60
C TRP A 38 8.04 -2.22 19.53
N ALA A 39 9.32 -2.49 19.77
CA ALA A 39 10.16 -3.26 18.86
C ALA A 39 9.62 -4.68 18.68
N GLU A 40 9.29 -5.37 19.77
CA GLU A 40 8.66 -6.70 19.76
C GLU A 40 7.34 -6.68 18.96
N TYR A 41 6.50 -5.67 19.14
CA TYR A 41 5.23 -5.56 18.41
C TYR A 41 5.44 -5.44 16.90
N ILE A 42 6.36 -4.58 16.48
CA ILE A 42 6.65 -4.35 15.06
C ILE A 42 7.27 -5.61 14.45
N GLU A 43 8.20 -6.25 15.15
CA GLU A 43 8.76 -7.52 14.71
C GLU A 43 7.66 -8.56 14.54
N GLU A 44 6.77 -8.78 15.51
CA GLU A 44 5.64 -9.72 15.38
C GLU A 44 4.68 -9.36 14.24
N LEU A 45 4.38 -8.07 14.07
CA LEU A 45 3.43 -7.59 13.06
C LEU A 45 3.96 -7.83 11.64
N PHE A 46 5.27 -7.68 11.44
CA PHE A 46 5.93 -7.83 10.15
C PHE A 46 6.69 -9.15 10.00
N ASN A 47 6.70 -10.02 11.02
CA ASN A 47 7.22 -11.37 10.92
C ASN A 47 6.25 -12.22 10.11
N ASP A 48 6.36 -12.08 8.79
CA ASP A 48 5.55 -12.77 7.82
C ASP A 48 5.95 -14.25 7.74
N ASN A 49 5.32 -15.06 8.59
CA ASN A 49 5.49 -16.52 8.59
C ASN A 49 4.65 -17.21 7.50
N ARG A 50 4.04 -16.46 6.57
CA ARG A 50 3.43 -17.07 5.39
C ARG A 50 4.56 -17.73 4.62
N LYS A 51 4.37 -18.99 4.23
CA LYS A 51 5.26 -19.64 3.26
C LYS A 51 5.43 -18.65 2.12
N GLU A 52 6.66 -18.34 1.74
CA GLU A 52 6.93 -17.77 0.43
C GLU A 52 6.20 -18.71 -0.54
N TYR A 53 5.04 -18.28 -1.01
CA TYR A 53 4.48 -18.90 -2.19
C TYR A 53 5.59 -18.69 -3.18
N ASP A 54 6.18 -19.79 -3.66
CA ASP A 54 6.94 -19.79 -4.90
C ASP A 54 6.05 -18.98 -5.83
N VAL A 55 6.44 -17.72 -6.06
CA VAL A 55 5.65 -16.80 -6.84
C VAL A 55 5.77 -17.48 -8.17
N MET A 56 4.79 -18.34 -8.49
CA MET A 56 4.75 -19.04 -9.75
C MET A 56 5.12 -17.95 -10.71
N LYS A 57 6.25 -18.13 -11.42
CA LYS A 57 6.61 -17.31 -12.56
C LYS A 57 5.47 -17.53 -13.55
N ARG A 58 4.30 -16.97 -13.25
CA ARG A 58 3.30 -16.60 -14.20
C ARG A 58 4.14 -15.75 -15.14
N ASN A 59 4.28 -16.23 -16.36
CA ASN A 59 4.71 -15.36 -17.43
C ASN A 59 3.75 -14.16 -17.36
N PHE A 60 4.22 -13.08 -16.72
CA PHE A 60 3.47 -11.84 -16.55
C PHE A 60 3.28 -11.13 -17.88
N ALA A 61 3.95 -11.62 -18.93
CA ALA A 61 3.68 -11.30 -20.31
C ALA A 61 2.25 -11.72 -20.68
N GLY A 62 1.32 -10.83 -20.34
CA GLY A 62 0.00 -10.78 -20.94
C GLY A 62 0.12 -10.47 -22.44
N PRO A 63 -1.01 -10.49 -23.17
CA PRO A 63 -1.01 -10.04 -24.56
C PRO A 63 -0.49 -8.59 -24.67
N PRO A 64 0.06 -8.21 -25.84
CA PRO A 64 0.50 -6.85 -26.06
C PRO A 64 -0.65 -5.86 -25.88
N ILE A 65 -0.34 -4.74 -25.23
CA ILE A 65 -1.25 -3.60 -25.08
C ILE A 65 -1.55 -3.05 -26.48
N LEU A 66 -2.84 -2.91 -26.79
CA LEU A 66 -3.33 -2.45 -28.08
C LEU A 66 -3.42 -0.92 -28.13
N LYS A 67 -3.22 -0.35 -29.33
CA LYS A 67 -3.40 1.11 -29.56
C LYS A 67 -4.79 1.60 -29.15
N ASP A 68 -5.82 0.78 -29.36
CA ASP A 68 -7.20 1.14 -29.00
C ASP A 68 -7.42 1.22 -27.49
N GLU A 69 -6.73 0.39 -26.70
CA GLU A 69 -6.77 0.47 -25.23
C GLU A 69 -6.13 1.79 -24.77
N VAL A 70 -4.96 2.13 -25.31
CA VAL A 70 -4.26 3.38 -25.00
C VAL A 70 -5.10 4.60 -25.40
N ARG A 71 -5.72 4.57 -26.58
CA ARG A 71 -6.61 5.63 -27.07
C ARG A 71 -7.84 5.80 -26.17
N ALA A 72 -8.45 4.70 -25.71
CA ALA A 72 -9.58 4.75 -24.79
C ALA A 72 -9.18 5.32 -23.43
N VAL A 73 -7.99 4.96 -22.93
CA VAL A 73 -7.46 5.46 -21.65
C VAL A 73 -7.20 6.96 -21.73
N ILE A 74 -6.49 7.44 -22.76
CA ILE A 74 -6.16 8.86 -22.91
C ILE A 74 -7.43 9.72 -22.95
N ARG A 75 -8.46 9.29 -23.68
CA ARG A 75 -9.78 9.97 -23.72
C ARG A 75 -10.49 10.02 -22.37
N LYS A 76 -10.23 9.05 -21.49
CA LYS A 76 -10.83 8.98 -20.15
C LYS A 76 -10.05 9.76 -19.10
N MET A 77 -8.77 10.07 -19.36
CA MET A 77 -7.93 10.83 -18.44
C MET A 77 -8.44 12.27 -18.31
N LYS A 78 -8.29 12.84 -17.11
CA LYS A 78 -8.68 14.23 -16.85
C LYS A 78 -7.59 15.16 -17.37
N SER A 79 -7.97 16.16 -18.15
CA SER A 79 -7.11 17.27 -18.53
C SER A 79 -6.85 18.23 -17.35
N GLY A 80 -5.81 19.06 -17.46
CA GLY A 80 -5.41 20.05 -16.47
C GLY A 80 -4.70 19.46 -15.24
N LYS A 81 -4.15 18.24 -15.36
CA LYS A 81 -3.38 17.61 -14.29
C LYS A 81 -1.95 18.11 -14.30
N ALA A 82 -1.38 18.25 -13.10
CA ALA A 82 0.05 18.53 -12.95
C ALA A 82 0.85 17.38 -13.59
N THR A 83 1.87 17.75 -14.37
CA THR A 83 2.75 16.79 -15.01
C THR A 83 3.68 16.11 -14.00
N GLY A 84 4.14 14.92 -14.34
CA GLY A 84 5.16 14.22 -13.57
C GLY A 84 6.55 14.82 -13.77
N PRO A 85 7.59 14.17 -13.22
CA PRO A 85 8.99 14.57 -13.43
C PRO A 85 9.42 14.59 -14.90
N ASP A 86 8.74 13.81 -15.73
CA ASP A 86 8.88 13.74 -17.19
C ASP A 86 8.37 14.99 -17.91
N LYS A 87 7.56 15.82 -17.25
CA LYS A 87 6.93 17.03 -17.80
C LYS A 87 6.02 16.75 -19.00
N ILE A 88 5.55 15.52 -19.17
CA ILE A 88 4.63 15.12 -20.23
C ILE A 88 3.21 15.18 -19.70
N SER A 89 2.34 15.90 -20.40
CA SER A 89 0.92 16.00 -20.05
C SER A 89 0.06 15.13 -20.97
N VAL A 90 -1.16 14.81 -20.55
CA VAL A 90 -2.10 14.02 -21.37
C VAL A 90 -2.46 14.78 -22.64
N GLU A 91 -2.59 16.10 -22.54
CA GLU A 91 -2.89 17.01 -23.64
C GLU A 91 -1.76 17.02 -24.68
N LEU A 92 -0.50 16.88 -24.25
CA LEU A 92 0.62 16.76 -25.16
C LEU A 92 0.53 15.46 -25.98
N ILE A 93 0.16 14.35 -25.33
CA ILE A 93 -0.02 13.06 -26.02
C ILE A 93 -1.23 13.14 -26.97
N GLU A 94 -2.32 13.78 -26.55
CA GLU A 94 -3.51 13.98 -27.38
C GLU A 94 -3.23 14.88 -28.59
N ALA A 95 -2.43 15.95 -28.42
CA ALA A 95 -2.01 16.84 -29.50
C ALA A 95 -1.10 16.16 -30.55
N LEU A 96 -0.45 15.07 -30.19
CA LEU A 96 0.37 14.25 -31.09
C LEU A 96 -0.46 13.21 -31.86
N GLU A 97 -1.78 13.14 -31.63
CA GLU A 97 -2.72 12.25 -32.31
C GLU A 97 -2.19 10.80 -32.37
N ASP A 98 -2.29 10.14 -33.53
CA ASP A 98 -1.88 8.74 -33.72
C ASP A 98 -0.39 8.50 -33.45
N TYR A 99 0.47 9.48 -33.70
CA TYR A 99 1.89 9.38 -33.38
C TYR A 99 2.11 9.28 -31.85
N GLY A 100 1.38 10.09 -31.08
CA GLY A 100 1.39 10.02 -29.62
C GLY A 100 0.92 8.66 -29.12
N ILE A 101 -0.23 8.18 -29.61
CA ILE A 101 -0.76 6.87 -29.25
C ILE A 101 0.24 5.75 -29.58
N GLU A 102 0.85 5.77 -30.75
CA GLU A 102 1.83 4.75 -31.15
C GLU A 102 3.05 4.72 -30.24
N LYS A 103 3.68 5.88 -29.98
CA LYS A 103 4.87 5.93 -29.14
C LYS A 103 4.58 5.52 -27.71
N THR A 104 3.46 5.94 -27.14
CA THR A 104 3.04 5.52 -25.81
C THR A 104 2.76 4.01 -25.77
N THR A 105 2.09 3.46 -26.79
CA THR A 105 1.79 2.01 -26.85
C THR A 105 3.08 1.18 -26.91
N ASN A 106 4.04 1.59 -27.75
CA ASN A 106 5.32 0.87 -27.87
C ASN A 106 6.10 0.92 -26.55
N LEU A 107 6.20 2.09 -25.93
CA LEU A 107 6.89 2.26 -24.65
C LEU A 107 6.28 1.41 -23.54
N LEU A 108 4.94 1.37 -23.44
CA LEU A 108 4.25 0.56 -22.45
C LEU A 108 4.49 -0.95 -22.66
N ASN A 109 4.50 -1.40 -23.92
CA ASN A 109 4.82 -2.78 -24.24
C ASN A 109 6.28 -3.15 -23.98
N GLU A 110 7.23 -2.21 -24.07
CA GLU A 110 8.64 -2.45 -23.73
C GLU A 110 8.91 -2.54 -22.22
N ILE A 111 8.10 -1.86 -21.40
CA ILE A 111 8.31 -1.79 -19.94
C ILE A 111 7.46 -2.83 -19.19
N CYS A 112 6.24 -3.10 -19.66
CA CYS A 112 5.26 -3.91 -18.94
C CYS A 112 5.26 -5.39 -19.35
N ILE A 113 5.89 -5.76 -20.46
CA ILE A 113 5.93 -7.13 -21.03
C ILE A 113 7.37 -7.58 -21.14
#